data_AF-A0A401S791-F1
#
_entry.id   AF-A0A401S791-F1
#
_cell.length_a   1.000
_cell.length_b   1.000
_cell.length_c   1.000
_cell.angle_alpha   90.00
_cell.angle_beta   90.00
_cell.angle_gamma   90.00
#
_symmetry.space_group_name_H-M   'P 1'
#
loop_
_entity.id
_entity.type
_entity.pdbx_description
1 polymer ?
#
loop_
_entity_poly.entity_id
_entity_poly.type
_entity_poly.pdbx_seq_one_letter_code
_entity_poly.pdbx_strand_id
1 'polypeptide(L)'
;MQTSYIDASSIYGNTEHQEKRLRDFTSDLGLLKVNPTFTDNNLKYLPFGNHEQGSPCAMNHNSSSCFSRSVPCMLAGDNRANENLGLLSFHTLFLREHNRLARELKKLNPHWSGETIYQEARKIIGAFQQIINYRDYVPLVIGKDATGKYLRQYQGYNASVDPSLSNVFATAAMRFGHVTIQPTMKRYNEKYQEDPRYPSMLLHDTFFATGNLLEKGGIDPIIRGLFGYPAKLQSQSSMMPDELREKLFVPPHHIGLDLSAINIQRSRDHGLQGYNAWRRFCGLSEPQNILDLSRVLNNMELATNLLKLYGSPDNIDVWLGGISEPFMEDGRVGPLFACLIGQQFKNLRDGDRFWWQNKDVFTANQQQALQQISFPRLICENTKIEDVPQDVFRYRPFPEGYVKCNHIPRVDLSSWKESTNVIPCGSIPIVADAHFSLCKSLVRYTCNSGFKLMGKDTIKCLNNGQWNSAPPRCTDISRNLKGITDFKEGKTEPRSVESKGETANIDFLEDGSEVDAWATT
;
A
#
# COMPACT_ATOMS: atom_id res chain seq x y z
N MET A 1 -15.67 -1.82 6.15
CA MET A 1 -14.96 -3.11 6.30
C MET A 1 -13.72 -3.05 5.43
N GLN A 2 -12.61 -3.65 5.83
CA GLN A 2 -11.38 -3.77 5.03
C GLN A 2 -10.85 -5.21 5.14
N THR A 3 -9.95 -5.61 4.25
CA THR A 3 -9.15 -6.81 4.45
C THR A 3 -8.20 -6.59 5.63
N SER A 4 -7.90 -7.65 6.39
CA SER A 4 -6.94 -7.56 7.51
C SER A 4 -5.49 -7.64 7.05
N TYR A 5 -5.25 -8.34 5.95
CA TYR A 5 -3.94 -8.55 5.33
C TYR A 5 -3.28 -7.23 4.91
N ILE A 6 -1.95 -7.23 4.87
CA ILE A 6 -1.17 -6.13 4.28
C ILE A 6 -1.07 -6.42 2.78
N ASP A 7 -2.15 -6.06 2.07
CA ASP A 7 -2.45 -6.43 0.68
C ASP A 7 -2.65 -5.21 -0.25
N ALA A 8 -2.31 -4.01 0.24
CA ALA A 8 -2.51 -2.73 -0.43
C ALA A 8 -3.99 -2.39 -0.77
N SER A 9 -4.97 -2.96 -0.05
CA SER A 9 -6.39 -2.60 -0.17
C SER A 9 -6.69 -1.10 0.04
N SER A 10 -5.83 -0.34 0.74
CA SER A 10 -5.93 1.12 0.83
C SER A 10 -5.74 1.84 -0.53
N ILE A 11 -5.13 1.17 -1.52
CA ILE A 11 -4.97 1.65 -2.89
C ILE A 11 -6.02 1.03 -3.82
N TYR A 12 -6.30 -0.27 -3.66
CA TYR A 12 -7.13 -1.05 -4.60
C TYR A 12 -8.62 -1.18 -4.21
N GLY A 13 -8.98 -0.79 -2.99
CA GLY A 13 -10.30 -1.02 -2.41
C GLY A 13 -10.42 -2.42 -1.80
N ASN A 14 -11.55 -2.65 -1.13
CA ASN A 14 -11.84 -3.90 -0.42
C ASN A 14 -13.10 -4.61 -0.96
N THR A 15 -13.60 -4.18 -2.13
CA THR A 15 -14.72 -4.78 -2.86
C THR A 15 -14.46 -4.69 -4.36
N GLU A 16 -14.98 -5.64 -5.12
CA GLU A 16 -14.90 -5.66 -6.59
C GLU A 16 -15.47 -4.37 -7.23
N HIS A 17 -16.52 -3.78 -6.62
CA HIS A 17 -17.11 -2.53 -7.07
C HIS A 17 -16.17 -1.33 -6.89
N GLN A 18 -15.49 -1.20 -5.74
CA GLN A 18 -14.45 -0.18 -5.54
C GLN A 18 -13.27 -0.39 -6.50
N GLU A 19 -12.80 -1.63 -6.62
CA GLU A 19 -11.69 -1.99 -7.51
C GLU A 19 -11.97 -1.56 -8.96
N LYS A 20 -13.15 -1.91 -9.48
CA LYS A 20 -13.62 -1.49 -10.82
C LYS A 20 -13.80 0.02 -10.95
N ARG A 21 -14.16 0.74 -9.88
CA ARG A 21 -14.22 2.22 -9.92
C ARG A 21 -12.83 2.85 -10.00
N LEU A 22 -11.83 2.26 -9.35
CA LEU A 22 -10.44 2.75 -9.30
C LEU A 22 -9.63 2.42 -10.55
N ARG A 23 -9.90 1.29 -11.22
CA ARG A 23 -9.19 0.82 -12.41
C ARG A 23 -9.57 1.56 -13.69
N ASP A 24 -8.59 1.79 -14.56
CA ASP A 24 -8.79 2.29 -15.92
C ASP A 24 -9.02 1.11 -16.87
N PHE A 25 -10.15 1.15 -17.58
CA PHE A 25 -10.55 0.15 -18.58
C PHE A 25 -10.57 0.72 -20.01
N THR A 26 -10.07 1.95 -20.21
CA THR A 26 -9.97 2.57 -21.54
C THR A 26 -8.81 2.02 -22.38
N SER A 27 -7.90 1.26 -21.77
CA SER A 27 -6.76 0.64 -22.43
C SER A 27 -6.37 -0.69 -21.76
N ASP A 28 -5.72 -1.58 -22.51
CA ASP A 28 -5.20 -2.86 -22.01
C ASP A 28 -3.83 -2.72 -21.30
N LEU A 29 -3.69 -1.65 -20.51
CA LEU A 29 -2.45 -1.28 -19.80
C LEU A 29 -2.50 -1.60 -18.30
N GLY A 30 -3.64 -2.10 -17.78
CA GLY A 30 -3.79 -2.51 -16.39
C GLY A 30 -3.61 -1.39 -15.36
N LEU A 31 -3.95 -0.15 -15.72
CA LEU A 31 -3.69 1.05 -14.92
C LEU A 31 -4.80 1.32 -13.88
N LEU A 32 -4.44 2.09 -12.86
CA LEU A 32 -5.39 2.86 -12.05
C LEU A 32 -5.74 4.17 -12.78
N LYS A 33 -7.01 4.59 -12.68
CA LYS A 33 -7.48 5.90 -13.14
C LYS A 33 -6.67 7.01 -12.47
N VAL A 34 -6.55 8.13 -13.16
CA VAL A 34 -5.81 9.32 -12.72
C VAL A 34 -6.70 10.56 -12.82
N ASN A 35 -6.30 11.66 -12.20
CA ASN A 35 -6.93 12.94 -12.45
C ASN A 35 -6.78 13.33 -13.94
N PRO A 36 -7.89 13.63 -14.66
CA PRO A 36 -7.82 14.01 -16.07
C PRO A 36 -7.42 15.48 -16.27
N THR A 37 -7.63 16.32 -15.25
CA THR A 37 -7.50 17.78 -15.35
C THR A 37 -6.22 18.30 -14.70
N PHE A 38 -5.89 17.80 -13.50
CA PHE A 38 -4.77 18.30 -12.72
C PHE A 38 -3.54 17.39 -12.77
N THR A 39 -2.36 18.00 -12.81
CA THR A 39 -1.06 17.31 -12.72
C THR A 39 -0.14 18.02 -11.76
N ASP A 40 0.85 17.29 -11.27
CA ASP A 40 1.89 17.73 -10.35
C ASP A 40 3.22 17.70 -11.11
N ASN A 41 3.63 18.79 -11.72
CA ASN A 41 4.86 18.84 -12.53
C ASN A 41 4.92 17.71 -13.59
N ASN A 42 3.80 17.53 -14.30
CA ASN A 42 3.48 16.43 -15.25
C ASN A 42 3.27 15.03 -14.65
N LEU A 43 3.41 14.85 -13.33
CA LEU A 43 3.02 13.62 -12.62
C LEU A 43 1.52 13.63 -12.32
N LYS A 44 0.95 12.44 -12.07
CA LYS A 44 -0.50 12.27 -11.94
C LYS A 44 -0.97 12.32 -10.48
N TYR A 45 -2.12 12.94 -10.26
CA TYR A 45 -2.90 12.83 -9.03
C TYR A 45 -3.92 11.68 -9.11
N LEU A 46 -4.48 11.31 -7.97
CA LEU A 46 -5.67 10.47 -7.89
C LEU A 46 -6.87 11.14 -8.62
N PRO A 47 -7.80 10.36 -9.18
CA PRO A 47 -9.04 10.89 -9.74
C PRO A 47 -9.90 11.51 -8.62
N PHE A 48 -10.79 12.44 -8.97
CA PHE A 48 -11.79 12.91 -8.01
C PHE A 48 -12.83 11.82 -7.70
N GLY A 49 -13.35 11.84 -6.48
CA GLY A 49 -14.57 11.12 -6.11
C GLY A 49 -15.81 11.78 -6.72
N ASN A 50 -16.98 11.21 -6.44
CA ASN A 50 -18.26 11.83 -6.80
C ASN A 50 -18.41 13.15 -6.04
N HIS A 51 -18.94 14.17 -6.70
CA HIS A 51 -19.20 15.48 -6.09
C HIS A 51 -20.48 15.43 -5.24
N GLU A 52 -20.43 14.75 -4.10
CA GLU A 52 -21.57 14.63 -3.19
C GLU A 52 -21.80 15.93 -2.40
N GLN A 53 -23.07 16.33 -2.25
CA GLN A 53 -23.45 17.41 -1.34
C GLN A 53 -23.05 17.00 0.08
N GLY A 54 -22.32 17.87 0.80
CA GLY A 54 -21.78 17.53 2.13
C GLY A 54 -20.37 16.92 2.14
N SER A 55 -19.69 16.81 0.98
CA SER A 55 -18.29 16.40 0.93
C SER A 55 -17.40 17.28 1.84
N PRO A 56 -16.61 16.71 2.77
CA PRO A 56 -15.81 17.49 3.71
C PRO A 56 -14.71 18.31 3.00
N CYS A 57 -14.13 17.77 1.93
CA CYS A 57 -13.15 18.52 1.12
C CYS A 57 -13.82 19.69 0.38
N ALA A 58 -15.12 19.57 0.09
CA ALA A 58 -15.88 20.60 -0.60
C ALA A 58 -16.29 21.76 0.32
N MET A 59 -16.27 21.55 1.64
CA MET A 59 -16.63 22.54 2.65
C MET A 59 -15.48 23.46 3.07
N ASN A 60 -14.24 23.12 2.69
CA ASN A 60 -13.04 23.91 2.97
C ASN A 60 -12.91 25.14 2.06
N HIS A 61 -13.87 26.05 2.18
CA HIS A 61 -13.87 27.34 1.52
C HIS A 61 -12.87 28.30 2.18
N ASN A 62 -11.63 28.31 1.67
CA ASN A 62 -10.78 29.48 1.83
C ASN A 62 -11.12 30.47 0.71
N SER A 63 -11.48 31.72 1.04
CA SER A 63 -11.92 32.76 0.09
C SER A 63 -10.82 33.24 -0.88
N SER A 64 -9.65 32.60 -0.85
CA SER A 64 -8.45 32.89 -1.63
C SER A 64 -8.10 31.80 -2.67
N SER A 65 -8.88 30.72 -2.81
CA SER A 65 -8.61 29.70 -3.85
C SER A 65 -8.85 30.25 -5.26
N CYS A 66 -7.98 29.91 -6.21
CA CYS A 66 -8.15 30.26 -7.61
C CYS A 66 -9.32 29.52 -8.28
N PHE A 67 -9.85 28.47 -7.64
CA PHE A 67 -11.05 27.78 -8.11
C PHE A 67 -12.33 28.56 -7.79
N SER A 68 -13.08 28.94 -8.83
CA SER A 68 -14.47 29.41 -8.72
C SER A 68 -15.48 28.32 -8.37
N ARG A 69 -15.00 27.10 -8.08
CA ARG A 69 -15.79 25.91 -7.75
C ARG A 69 -15.10 25.15 -6.63
N SER A 70 -15.92 24.48 -5.83
CA SER A 70 -15.45 23.62 -4.75
C SER A 70 -14.61 22.44 -5.28
N VAL A 71 -13.55 22.06 -4.55
CA VAL A 71 -12.65 20.97 -4.93
C VAL A 71 -13.12 19.66 -4.26
N PRO A 72 -13.47 18.61 -5.02
CA PRO A 72 -13.88 17.34 -4.42
C PRO A 72 -12.76 16.65 -3.64
N CYS A 73 -13.16 15.69 -2.80
CA CYS A 73 -12.23 14.70 -2.30
C CYS A 73 -11.70 13.82 -3.45
N MET A 74 -10.45 13.38 -3.36
CA MET A 74 -9.87 12.40 -4.28
C MET A 74 -10.33 10.98 -3.94
N LEU A 75 -10.40 10.10 -4.94
CA LEU A 75 -10.86 8.71 -4.81
C LEU A 75 -9.66 7.76 -4.68
N ALA A 76 -9.68 6.93 -3.65
CA ALA A 76 -8.71 5.87 -3.36
C ALA A 76 -9.41 4.58 -2.88
N GLY A 77 -8.64 3.53 -2.60
CA GLY A 77 -9.15 2.31 -1.97
C GLY A 77 -9.65 2.52 -0.54
N ASP A 78 -9.00 3.40 0.22
CA ASP A 78 -9.44 3.86 1.54
C ASP A 78 -10.26 5.15 1.44
N ASN A 79 -11.41 5.20 2.12
CA ASN A 79 -12.26 6.40 2.15
C ASN A 79 -11.66 7.56 2.97
N ARG A 80 -10.66 7.29 3.82
CA ARG A 80 -9.95 8.27 4.64
C ARG A 80 -8.71 8.85 3.95
N ALA A 81 -8.44 8.50 2.68
CA ALA A 81 -7.26 8.97 1.95
C ALA A 81 -7.08 10.51 1.92
N ASN A 82 -8.17 11.27 2.10
CA ASN A 82 -8.19 12.72 2.13
C ASN A 82 -8.12 13.31 3.54
N GLU A 83 -8.05 12.49 4.59
CA GLU A 83 -8.15 12.95 5.98
C GLU A 83 -7.14 14.06 6.27
N ASN A 84 -5.87 13.91 5.88
CA ASN A 84 -4.88 14.98 5.84
C ASN A 84 -4.00 14.94 4.57
N LEU A 85 -3.34 16.05 4.26
CA LEU A 85 -2.49 16.20 3.08
C LEU A 85 -1.28 15.25 3.02
N GLY A 86 -0.73 14.87 4.17
CA GLY A 86 0.35 13.88 4.25
C GLY A 86 -0.12 12.50 3.80
N LEU A 87 -1.24 12.02 4.36
CA LEU A 87 -1.85 10.75 3.95
C LEU A 87 -2.22 10.74 2.46
N LEU A 88 -2.81 11.82 1.95
CA LEU A 88 -3.15 11.95 0.53
C LEU A 88 -1.91 11.91 -0.39
N SER A 89 -0.77 12.42 0.10
CA SER A 89 0.51 12.34 -0.61
C SER A 89 1.02 10.90 -0.71
N PHE A 90 0.90 10.08 0.34
CA PHE A 90 1.22 8.65 0.29
C PHE A 90 0.31 7.88 -0.69
N HIS A 91 -1.01 8.14 -0.68
CA HIS A 91 -1.93 7.52 -1.64
C HIS A 91 -1.59 7.91 -3.09
N THR A 92 -1.16 9.16 -3.31
CA THR A 92 -0.70 9.63 -4.63
C THR A 92 0.57 8.90 -5.06
N LEU A 93 1.55 8.74 -4.14
CA LEU A 93 2.82 8.06 -4.39
C LEU A 93 2.62 6.60 -4.85
N PHE A 94 1.79 5.84 -4.13
CA PHE A 94 1.54 4.43 -4.49
C PHE A 94 0.70 4.26 -5.76
N LEU A 95 -0.21 5.19 -6.06
CA LEU A 95 -0.93 5.19 -7.34
C LEU A 95 0.02 5.45 -8.52
N ARG A 96 0.99 6.37 -8.35
CA ARG A 96 2.05 6.59 -9.34
C ARG A 96 2.90 5.32 -9.52
N GLU A 97 3.31 4.67 -8.43
CA GLU A 97 4.14 3.45 -8.50
C GLU A 97 3.42 2.29 -9.18
N HIS A 98 2.14 2.03 -8.86
CA HIS A 98 1.37 1.00 -9.56
C HIS A 98 1.33 1.28 -11.08
N ASN A 99 1.04 2.52 -11.47
CA ASN A 99 1.01 2.92 -12.88
C ASN A 99 2.40 2.93 -13.54
N ARG A 100 3.49 3.01 -12.77
CA ARG A 100 4.86 2.82 -13.26
C ARG A 100 5.12 1.34 -13.52
N LEU A 101 4.90 0.49 -12.52
CA LEU A 101 5.06 -0.96 -12.60
C LEU A 101 4.25 -1.56 -13.74
N ALA A 102 2.96 -1.21 -13.86
CA ALA A 102 2.08 -1.70 -14.92
C ALA A 102 2.62 -1.42 -16.34
N ARG A 103 3.18 -0.22 -16.57
CA ARG A 103 3.79 0.14 -17.86
C ARG A 103 5.09 -0.62 -18.13
N GLU A 104 5.96 -0.79 -17.14
CA GLU A 104 7.19 -1.57 -17.30
C GLU A 104 6.88 -3.06 -17.54
N LEU A 105 5.92 -3.64 -16.80
CA LEU A 105 5.46 -5.01 -17.03
C LEU A 105 4.84 -5.19 -18.43
N LYS A 106 4.10 -4.20 -18.95
CA LYS A 106 3.53 -4.28 -20.32
C LYS A 106 4.60 -4.21 -21.41
N LYS A 107 5.66 -3.42 -21.21
CA LYS A 107 6.83 -3.42 -22.10
C LYS A 107 7.56 -4.78 -22.06
N LEU A 108 7.67 -5.37 -20.87
CA LEU A 108 8.38 -6.63 -20.65
C LEU A 108 7.62 -7.84 -21.22
N ASN A 109 6.29 -7.83 -21.07
CA ASN A 109 5.35 -8.87 -21.48
C ASN A 109 4.21 -8.28 -22.33
N PRO A 110 4.44 -7.94 -23.62
CA PRO A 110 3.42 -7.32 -24.47
C PRO A 110 2.14 -8.18 -24.66
N HIS A 111 2.27 -9.50 -24.51
CA HIS A 111 1.19 -10.48 -24.65
C HIS A 111 0.21 -10.51 -23.46
N TRP A 112 0.62 -10.04 -22.29
CA TRP A 112 -0.24 -10.02 -21.09
C TRP A 112 -1.44 -9.09 -21.28
N SER A 113 -2.59 -9.51 -20.77
CA SER A 113 -3.78 -8.66 -20.68
C SER A 113 -3.63 -7.57 -19.62
N GLY A 114 -4.44 -6.52 -19.71
CA GLY A 114 -4.55 -5.47 -18.69
C GLY A 114 -5.00 -6.01 -17.32
N GLU A 115 -5.74 -7.12 -17.27
CA GLU A 115 -6.04 -7.84 -16.02
C GLU A 115 -4.77 -8.45 -15.42
N THR A 116 -3.99 -9.18 -16.22
CA THR A 116 -2.71 -9.80 -15.79
C THR A 116 -1.73 -8.73 -15.29
N ILE A 117 -1.58 -7.64 -16.05
CA ILE A 117 -0.74 -6.49 -15.69
C ILE A 117 -1.19 -5.85 -14.37
N TYR A 118 -2.50 -5.62 -14.22
CA TYR A 118 -3.07 -5.04 -13.01
C TYR A 118 -2.79 -5.91 -11.78
N GLN A 119 -3.03 -7.23 -11.87
CA GLN A 119 -2.85 -8.14 -10.74
C GLN A 119 -1.37 -8.31 -10.37
N GLU A 120 -0.44 -8.43 -11.33
CA GLU A 120 0.99 -8.52 -11.00
C GLU A 120 1.53 -7.19 -10.45
N ALA A 121 1.12 -6.04 -10.98
CA ALA A 121 1.47 -4.75 -10.39
C ALA A 121 0.90 -4.58 -8.97
N ARG A 122 -0.36 -4.99 -8.73
CA ARG A 122 -0.98 -5.03 -7.39
C ARG A 122 -0.23 -5.93 -6.42
N LYS A 123 0.15 -7.13 -6.86
CA LYS A 123 0.88 -8.13 -6.08
C LYS A 123 2.28 -7.65 -5.68
N ILE A 124 3.00 -6.99 -6.59
CA ILE A 124 4.29 -6.33 -6.29
C ILE A 124 4.10 -5.20 -5.27
N ILE A 125 3.08 -4.34 -5.42
CA ILE A 125 2.79 -3.26 -4.45
C ILE A 125 2.45 -3.82 -3.06
N GLY A 126 1.68 -4.91 -2.99
CA GLY A 126 1.42 -5.64 -1.75
C GLY A 126 2.72 -6.11 -1.10
N ALA A 127 3.60 -6.78 -1.86
CA ALA A 127 4.91 -7.21 -1.41
C ALA A 127 5.80 -6.04 -0.93
N PHE A 128 5.78 -4.89 -1.63
CA PHE A 128 6.50 -3.69 -1.19
C PHE A 128 6.01 -3.20 0.16
N GLN A 129 4.69 -3.14 0.39
CA GLN A 129 4.14 -2.78 1.70
C GLN A 129 4.48 -3.79 2.78
N GLN A 130 4.43 -5.10 2.47
CA GLN A 130 4.84 -6.16 3.39
C GLN A 130 6.32 -6.05 3.77
N ILE A 131 7.23 -5.84 2.81
CA ILE A 131 8.66 -5.70 3.09
C ILE A 131 8.93 -4.46 3.95
N ILE A 132 8.43 -3.29 3.53
CA ILE A 132 8.69 -2.02 4.23
C ILE A 132 8.13 -2.06 5.67
N ASN A 133 6.93 -2.61 5.88
CA ASN A 133 6.37 -2.68 7.23
C ASN A 133 7.20 -3.57 8.16
N TYR A 134 7.58 -4.77 7.72
CA TYR A 134 8.24 -5.75 8.61
C TYR A 134 9.75 -5.58 8.72
N ARG A 135 10.41 -5.01 7.70
CA ARG A 135 11.85 -4.74 7.70
C ARG A 135 12.19 -3.37 8.28
N ASP A 136 11.43 -2.33 7.90
CA ASP A 136 11.85 -0.94 8.11
C ASP A 136 11.03 -0.22 9.20
N TYR A 137 9.72 -0.46 9.28
CA TYR A 137 8.83 0.33 10.16
C TYR A 137 8.55 -0.32 11.52
N VAL A 138 7.89 -1.49 11.55
CA VAL A 138 7.39 -2.11 12.79
C VAL A 138 8.50 -2.42 13.81
N PRO A 139 9.72 -2.88 13.42
CA PRO A 139 10.81 -3.06 14.38
C PRO A 139 11.19 -1.79 15.14
N LEU A 140 11.10 -0.61 14.51
CA LEU A 140 11.36 0.69 15.14
C LEU A 140 10.22 1.14 16.07
N VAL A 141 9.02 0.59 15.88
CA VAL A 141 7.86 0.84 16.75
C VAL A 141 7.97 -0.01 18.00
N ILE A 142 8.06 -1.34 17.87
CA ILE A 142 7.95 -2.27 19.01
C ILE A 142 9.27 -2.49 19.77
N GLY A 143 10.41 -2.05 19.20
CA GLY A 143 11.73 -2.22 19.80
C GLY A 143 12.35 -3.60 19.54
N LYS A 144 13.64 -3.74 19.87
CA LYS A 144 14.45 -4.93 19.55
C LYS A 144 13.89 -6.22 20.16
N ASP A 145 13.59 -6.21 21.45
CA ASP A 145 13.16 -7.41 22.18
C ASP A 145 11.81 -7.96 21.68
N ALA A 146 10.83 -7.07 21.46
CA ALA A 146 9.55 -7.46 20.91
C ALA A 146 9.68 -7.94 19.46
N THR A 147 10.57 -7.34 18.66
CA THR A 147 10.91 -7.83 17.31
C THR A 147 11.49 -9.26 17.39
N GLY A 148 12.46 -9.50 18.27
CA GLY A 148 13.06 -10.83 18.49
C GLY A 148 12.09 -11.87 19.09
N LYS A 149 11.02 -11.43 19.77
CA LYS A 149 9.96 -12.30 20.29
C LYS A 149 8.92 -12.64 19.23
N TYR A 150 8.35 -11.64 18.56
CA TYR A 150 7.16 -11.80 17.72
C TYR A 150 7.49 -11.93 16.22
N LEU A 151 8.50 -11.21 15.73
CA LEU A 151 8.82 -11.07 14.29
C LEU A 151 10.09 -11.82 13.88
N ARG A 152 10.36 -12.97 14.53
CA ARG A 152 11.42 -13.93 14.15
C ARG A 152 11.34 -14.34 12.67
N GLN A 153 12.43 -14.88 12.13
CA GLN A 153 12.49 -15.43 10.77
C GLN A 153 11.24 -16.24 10.41
N TYR A 154 10.62 -15.90 9.28
CA TYR A 154 9.40 -16.54 8.79
C TYR A 154 9.61 -18.05 8.53
N GLN A 155 8.63 -18.86 8.93
CA GLN A 155 8.70 -20.34 8.88
C GLN A 155 7.73 -20.95 7.85
N GLY A 156 7.10 -20.12 6.99
CA GLY A 156 6.04 -20.54 6.09
C GLY A 156 4.64 -20.20 6.60
N TYR A 157 3.66 -20.30 5.70
CA TYR A 157 2.24 -20.05 6.00
C TYR A 157 1.65 -21.14 6.90
N ASN A 158 0.87 -20.72 7.91
CA ASN A 158 0.15 -21.61 8.81
C ASN A 158 -1.36 -21.30 8.78
N ALA A 159 -2.13 -22.19 8.18
CA ALA A 159 -3.58 -22.05 8.04
C ALA A 159 -4.38 -22.07 9.36
N SER A 160 -3.75 -22.46 10.48
CA SER A 160 -4.35 -22.44 11.82
C SER A 160 -4.16 -21.12 12.57
N VAL A 161 -3.41 -20.16 12.00
CA VAL A 161 -3.26 -18.80 12.55
C VAL A 161 -4.41 -17.94 12.05
N ASP A 162 -5.14 -17.29 12.96
CA ASP A 162 -6.15 -16.30 12.61
C ASP A 162 -5.48 -14.97 12.18
N PRO A 163 -5.62 -14.53 10.91
CA PRO A 163 -5.09 -13.27 10.42
C PRO A 163 -6.09 -12.11 10.59
N SER A 164 -7.19 -12.27 11.34
CA SER A 164 -8.13 -11.18 11.61
C SER A 164 -7.47 -10.04 12.41
N LEU A 165 -7.94 -8.80 12.22
CA LEU A 165 -7.53 -7.69 13.07
C LEU A 165 -8.30 -7.75 14.39
N SER A 166 -7.56 -7.95 15.49
CA SER A 166 -8.13 -7.90 16.83
C SER A 166 -8.68 -6.51 17.15
N ASN A 167 -9.81 -6.47 17.87
CA ASN A 167 -10.49 -5.22 18.21
C ASN A 167 -9.56 -4.26 18.98
N VAL A 168 -8.79 -4.77 19.94
CA VAL A 168 -7.82 -3.95 20.72
C VAL A 168 -6.71 -3.35 19.85
N PHE A 169 -6.25 -4.04 18.80
CA PHE A 169 -5.22 -3.53 17.91
C PHE A 169 -5.71 -2.33 17.10
N ALA A 170 -6.88 -2.46 16.45
CA ALA A 170 -7.45 -1.42 15.60
C ALA A 170 -8.03 -0.22 16.41
N THR A 171 -8.54 -0.49 17.60
CA THR A 171 -9.23 0.51 18.43
C THR A 171 -8.29 1.22 19.40
N ALA A 172 -7.22 0.57 19.86
CA ALA A 172 -6.27 1.15 20.81
C ALA A 172 -4.81 1.07 20.36
N ALA A 173 -4.24 -0.13 20.18
CA ALA A 173 -2.78 -0.29 20.10
C ALA A 173 -2.14 0.48 18.92
N MET A 174 -2.69 0.36 17.70
CA MET A 174 -2.16 1.12 16.55
C MET A 174 -2.45 2.63 16.58
N ARG A 175 -3.29 3.09 17.52
CA ARG A 175 -3.54 4.52 17.74
C ARG A 175 -2.46 5.19 18.59
N PHE A 176 -1.36 4.50 18.91
CA PHE A 176 -0.15 5.12 19.43
C PHE A 176 0.39 6.20 18.47
N GLY A 177 0.19 6.03 17.16
CA GLY A 177 0.66 7.00 16.15
C GLY A 177 0.07 8.40 16.33
N HIS A 178 -1.09 8.57 16.98
CA HIS A 178 -1.67 9.89 17.21
C HIS A 178 -0.78 10.80 18.07
N VAL A 179 -0.08 10.25 19.07
CA VAL A 179 0.82 11.01 19.95
C VAL A 179 2.21 11.25 19.35
N THR A 180 2.46 10.75 18.13
CA THR A 180 3.67 11.03 17.34
C THR A 180 3.46 12.06 16.21
N ILE A 181 2.24 12.61 16.07
CA ILE A 181 1.91 13.62 15.06
C ILE A 181 2.41 15.01 15.50
N GLN A 182 3.01 15.75 14.58
CA GLN A 182 3.43 17.14 14.78
C GLN A 182 2.25 18.12 14.59
N PRO A 183 2.20 19.25 15.33
CA PRO A 183 1.15 20.26 15.17
C PRO A 183 1.27 21.08 13.87
N THR A 184 2.38 20.95 13.13
CA THR A 184 2.56 21.58 11.82
C THR A 184 2.93 20.55 10.77
N MET A 185 2.24 20.57 9.63
CA MET A 185 2.67 19.87 8.42
C MET A 185 3.81 20.67 7.78
N LYS A 186 5.04 20.15 7.85
CA LYS A 186 6.19 20.80 7.21
C LYS A 186 6.11 20.72 5.70
N ARG A 187 6.54 21.78 5.02
CA ARG A 187 6.64 21.83 3.55
C ARG A 187 7.98 22.43 3.15
N TYR A 188 8.83 21.60 2.54
CA TYR A 188 10.22 21.95 2.28
C TYR A 188 10.58 22.02 0.80
N ASN A 189 11.41 23.01 0.47
CA ASN A 189 11.99 23.20 -0.85
C ASN A 189 13.07 22.14 -1.15
N GLU A 190 13.69 22.24 -2.31
CA GLU A 190 14.69 21.30 -2.83
C GLU A 190 15.96 21.21 -1.94
N LYS A 191 16.18 22.16 -1.03
CA LYS A 191 17.30 22.21 -0.07
C LYS A 191 16.90 21.78 1.34
N TYR A 192 15.72 21.17 1.52
CA TYR A 192 15.18 20.76 2.81
C TYR A 192 15.03 21.93 3.81
N GLN A 193 14.72 23.12 3.29
CA GLN A 193 14.39 24.32 4.06
C GLN A 193 12.92 24.70 3.84
N GLU A 194 12.36 25.51 4.74
CA GLU A 194 11.02 26.08 4.63
C GLU A 194 10.76 26.63 3.21
N ASP A 195 9.73 26.14 2.50
CA ASP A 195 9.47 26.60 1.13
C ASP A 195 8.80 27.99 1.15
N PRO A 196 9.43 29.06 0.62
CA PRO A 196 8.87 30.41 0.65
C PRO A 196 7.65 30.58 -0.26
N ARG A 197 7.44 29.66 -1.23
CA ARG A 197 6.26 29.62 -2.10
C ARG A 197 5.11 28.86 -1.44
N TYR A 198 5.46 27.84 -0.66
CA TYR A 198 4.53 26.85 -0.10
C TYR A 198 4.80 26.59 1.39
N PRO A 199 4.60 27.61 2.27
CA PRO A 199 5.03 27.55 3.67
C PRO A 199 4.34 26.43 4.47
N SER A 200 4.98 25.95 5.53
CA SER A 200 4.40 24.96 6.46
C SER A 200 3.05 25.40 7.00
N MET A 201 2.17 24.44 7.24
CA MET A 201 0.78 24.69 7.66
C MET A 201 0.52 24.15 9.06
N LEU A 202 -0.39 24.78 9.80
CA LEU A 202 -0.97 24.16 11.00
C LEU A 202 -1.74 22.92 10.58
N LEU A 203 -1.73 21.87 11.41
CA LEU A 203 -2.29 20.58 11.04
C LEU A 203 -3.79 20.68 10.73
N HIS A 204 -4.54 21.50 11.48
CA HIS A 204 -5.99 21.68 11.26
C HIS A 204 -6.34 22.24 9.86
N ASP A 205 -5.46 23.06 9.26
CA ASP A 205 -5.62 23.59 7.90
C ASP A 205 -5.34 22.54 6.79
N THR A 206 -4.84 21.37 7.16
CA THR A 206 -4.55 20.27 6.22
C THR A 206 -5.67 19.24 6.13
N PHE A 207 -6.62 19.24 7.07
CA PHE A 207 -7.67 18.22 7.09
C PHE A 207 -8.63 18.40 5.93
N PHE A 208 -8.86 17.34 5.14
CA PHE A 208 -9.70 17.36 3.92
C PHE A 208 -9.34 18.43 2.87
N ALA A 209 -8.17 19.06 2.96
CA ALA A 209 -7.86 20.28 2.22
C ALA A 209 -7.32 20.04 0.80
N THR A 210 -8.00 19.24 -0.03
CA THR A 210 -7.51 18.82 -1.37
C THR A 210 -7.10 19.98 -2.28
N GLY A 211 -7.77 21.14 -2.19
CA GLY A 211 -7.38 22.35 -2.91
C GLY A 211 -5.95 22.83 -2.59
N ASN A 212 -5.52 22.73 -1.33
CA ASN A 212 -4.15 23.08 -0.93
C ASN A 212 -3.10 22.18 -1.61
N LEU A 213 -3.42 20.90 -1.88
CA LEU A 213 -2.50 20.03 -2.62
C LEU A 213 -2.34 20.47 -4.08
N LEU A 214 -3.46 20.81 -4.73
CA LEU A 214 -3.50 21.18 -6.14
C LEU A 214 -2.88 22.56 -6.41
N GLU A 215 -3.15 23.55 -5.55
CA GLU A 215 -2.71 24.95 -5.73
C GLU A 215 -1.33 25.23 -5.13
N LYS A 216 -0.91 24.51 -4.08
CA LYS A 216 0.23 24.89 -3.23
C LYS A 216 1.37 23.86 -3.25
N GLY A 217 1.77 23.46 -4.46
CA GLY A 217 3.07 22.81 -4.71
C GLY A 217 3.08 21.29 -4.85
N GLY A 218 1.92 20.63 -4.86
CA GLY A 218 1.84 19.17 -5.03
C GLY A 218 2.41 18.37 -3.86
N ILE A 219 2.77 17.10 -4.12
CA ILE A 219 3.19 16.20 -3.03
C ILE A 219 4.66 16.42 -2.62
N ASP A 220 5.50 16.92 -3.51
CA ASP A 220 6.95 16.97 -3.31
C ASP A 220 7.38 17.77 -2.07
N PRO A 221 6.89 19.00 -1.81
CA PRO A 221 7.26 19.74 -0.59
C PRO A 221 6.78 19.05 0.69
N ILE A 222 5.63 18.36 0.62
CA ILE A 222 5.05 17.61 1.75
C ILE A 222 5.89 16.36 2.03
N ILE A 223 6.28 15.60 1.01
CA ILE A 223 7.15 14.43 1.15
C ILE A 223 8.53 14.81 1.71
N ARG A 224 9.13 15.93 1.26
CA ARG A 224 10.36 16.45 1.88
C ARG A 224 10.16 16.86 3.34
N GLY A 225 9.02 17.46 3.69
CA GLY A 225 8.69 17.81 5.07
C GLY A 225 8.45 16.59 5.98
N LEU A 226 7.79 15.55 5.48
CA LEU A 226 7.47 14.32 6.21
C LEU A 226 8.71 13.51 6.61
N PHE A 227 9.71 13.45 5.72
CA PHE A 227 10.93 12.67 5.95
C PHE A 227 12.15 13.51 6.33
N GLY A 228 12.08 14.83 6.12
CA GLY A 228 13.11 15.80 6.49
C GLY A 228 12.88 16.55 7.80
N TYR A 229 11.83 16.20 8.56
CA TYR A 229 11.56 16.77 9.88
C TYR A 229 11.26 15.63 10.87
N PRO A 230 11.72 15.69 12.14
CA PRO A 230 11.46 14.63 13.09
C PRO A 230 9.97 14.53 13.43
N ALA A 231 9.47 13.29 13.58
CA ALA A 231 8.17 13.03 14.20
C ALA A 231 8.13 13.57 15.64
N LYS A 232 6.93 13.85 16.17
CA LYS A 232 6.79 14.26 17.56
C LYS A 232 7.21 13.09 18.46
N LEU A 233 8.12 13.32 19.39
CA LEU A 233 8.36 12.36 20.47
C LEU A 233 7.18 12.45 21.46
N GLN A 234 6.56 11.32 21.79
CA GLN A 234 5.61 11.30 22.90
C GLN A 234 6.38 11.44 24.21
N SER A 235 5.79 12.16 25.17
CA SER A 235 6.20 12.13 26.56
C SER A 235 4.97 12.05 27.46
N GLN A 236 5.16 11.56 28.68
CA GLN A 236 4.10 11.47 29.69
C GLN A 236 3.54 12.84 30.11
N SER A 237 4.32 13.91 29.98
CA SER A 237 3.91 15.30 30.26
C SER A 237 3.36 16.04 29.03
N SER A 238 3.54 15.52 27.82
CA SER A 238 3.08 16.14 26.57
C SER A 238 2.68 15.05 25.56
N MET A 239 1.48 14.50 25.73
CA MET A 239 0.98 13.38 24.93
C MET A 239 0.45 13.85 23.56
N MET A 240 -0.73 14.48 23.52
CA MET A 240 -1.41 14.91 22.29
C MET A 240 -1.26 16.42 22.06
N PRO A 241 -0.92 16.89 20.84
CA PRO A 241 -0.97 18.32 20.52
C PRO A 241 -2.41 18.83 20.42
N ASP A 242 -2.64 20.11 20.74
CA ASP A 242 -3.98 20.74 20.68
C ASP A 242 -4.57 20.80 19.27
N GLU A 243 -3.74 20.70 18.24
CA GLU A 243 -4.18 20.52 16.85
C GLU A 243 -5.01 19.24 16.62
N LEU A 244 -4.87 18.24 17.50
CA LEU A 244 -5.67 17.00 17.52
C LEU A 244 -6.61 16.91 18.72
N ARG A 245 -6.33 17.65 19.80
CA ARG A 245 -7.09 17.62 21.07
C ARG A 245 -8.19 18.70 21.15
N GLU A 246 -8.03 19.82 20.45
CA GLU A 246 -8.97 20.96 20.46
C GLU A 246 -9.44 21.34 19.05
N LYS A 247 -8.67 20.99 18.00
CA LYS A 247 -8.90 21.46 16.63
C LYS A 247 -9.07 20.37 15.57
N LEU A 248 -9.29 19.11 15.96
CA LEU A 248 -9.52 18.04 14.99
C LEU A 248 -10.75 18.38 14.14
N PHE A 249 -10.57 18.46 12.82
CA PHE A 249 -11.61 18.73 11.82
C PHE A 249 -12.42 20.02 12.05
N VAL A 250 -11.81 21.09 12.58
CA VAL A 250 -12.44 22.43 12.64
C VAL A 250 -12.89 22.91 11.24
N PRO A 251 -12.11 22.73 10.17
CA PRO A 251 -12.66 22.65 8.81
C PRO A 251 -12.92 21.15 8.55
N PRO A 252 -14.18 20.64 8.63
CA PRO A 252 -15.43 21.27 8.22
C PRO A 252 -16.53 21.39 9.31
N HIS A 253 -16.20 21.31 10.61
CA HIS A 253 -17.19 21.35 11.71
C HIS A 253 -17.22 22.69 12.46
N HIS A 254 -18.41 23.13 12.89
CA HIS A 254 -18.54 24.36 13.70
C HIS A 254 -17.88 24.30 15.10
N ILE A 255 -17.46 23.10 15.55
CA ILE A 255 -16.78 22.86 16.83
C ILE A 255 -15.65 21.86 16.55
N GLY A 256 -14.45 22.12 17.07
CA GLY A 256 -13.32 21.19 16.99
C GLY A 256 -13.52 19.95 17.85
N LEU A 257 -13.05 18.81 17.37
CA LEU A 257 -13.12 17.54 18.08
C LEU A 257 -11.83 17.27 18.89
N ASP A 258 -11.93 16.44 19.92
CA ASP A 258 -10.78 15.90 20.67
C ASP A 258 -10.52 14.44 20.27
N LEU A 259 -9.43 14.18 19.55
CA LEU A 259 -9.03 12.84 19.13
C LEU A 259 -8.70 11.92 20.33
N SER A 260 -8.19 12.47 21.43
CA SER A 260 -7.87 11.72 22.65
C SER A 260 -9.15 11.25 23.34
N ALA A 261 -10.11 12.15 23.52
CA ALA A 261 -11.42 11.82 24.05
C ALA A 261 -12.16 10.82 23.13
N ILE A 262 -12.03 10.97 21.80
CA ILE A 262 -12.56 10.00 20.82
C ILE A 262 -11.91 8.63 20.97
N ASN A 263 -10.59 8.51 21.19
CA ASN A 263 -9.93 7.21 21.37
C ASN A 263 -10.37 6.51 22.66
N ILE A 264 -10.51 7.28 23.74
CA ILE A 264 -11.04 6.82 25.04
C ILE A 264 -12.49 6.35 24.84
N GLN A 265 -13.37 7.20 24.33
CA GLN A 265 -14.78 6.86 24.15
C GLN A 265 -14.98 5.71 23.15
N ARG A 266 -14.14 5.60 22.11
CA ARG A 266 -14.17 4.47 21.16
C ARG A 266 -13.73 3.15 21.80
N SER A 267 -12.81 3.18 22.77
CA SER A 267 -12.43 1.98 23.53
C SER A 267 -13.61 1.41 24.31
N ARG A 268 -14.43 2.30 24.89
CA ARG A 268 -15.65 1.97 25.66
C ARG A 268 -16.79 1.48 24.75
N ASP A 269 -17.04 2.19 23.65
CA ASP A 269 -17.98 1.81 22.58
C ASP A 269 -17.71 0.40 22.04
N HIS A 270 -16.43 0.05 21.87
CA HIS A 270 -16.00 -1.26 21.42
C HIS A 270 -15.93 -2.35 22.51
N GLY A 271 -16.35 -2.03 23.75
CA GLY A 271 -16.35 -2.96 24.87
C GLY A 271 -14.97 -3.50 25.25
N LEU A 272 -13.89 -2.73 25.02
CA LEU A 272 -12.54 -3.16 25.39
C LEU A 272 -12.42 -3.27 26.91
N GLN A 273 -11.82 -4.37 27.38
CA GLN A 273 -11.43 -4.47 28.78
C GLN A 273 -10.36 -3.42 29.12
N GLY A 274 -10.29 -3.02 30.40
CA GLY A 274 -9.33 -2.02 30.87
C GLY A 274 -7.89 -2.53 30.95
N TYR A 275 -6.99 -1.62 31.30
CA TYR A 275 -5.54 -1.75 31.20
C TYR A 275 -4.95 -3.03 31.82
N ASN A 276 -5.30 -3.36 33.08
CA ASN A 276 -4.78 -4.55 33.75
C ASN A 276 -5.14 -5.87 33.05
N ALA A 277 -6.34 -5.98 32.46
CA ALA A 277 -6.74 -7.18 31.73
C ALA A 277 -5.86 -7.44 30.50
N TRP A 278 -5.46 -6.37 29.78
CA TRP A 278 -4.53 -6.49 28.66
C TRP A 278 -3.08 -6.69 29.10
N ARG A 279 -2.67 -6.16 30.26
CA ARG A 279 -1.38 -6.51 30.86
C ARG A 279 -1.31 -7.98 31.26
N ARG A 280 -2.37 -8.53 31.87
CA ARG A 280 -2.51 -9.97 32.14
C ARG A 280 -2.40 -10.80 30.86
N PHE A 281 -3.14 -10.42 29.80
CA PHE A 281 -3.06 -11.08 28.49
C PHE A 281 -1.62 -11.12 27.93
N CYS A 282 -0.86 -10.04 28.12
CA CYS A 282 0.54 -9.95 27.69
C CYS A 282 1.55 -10.58 28.66
N GLY A 283 1.12 -11.18 29.78
CA GLY A 283 2.01 -11.73 30.82
C GLY A 283 2.79 -10.66 31.61
N LEU A 284 2.24 -9.45 31.70
CA LEU A 284 2.81 -8.30 32.39
C LEU A 284 2.18 -8.12 33.78
N SER A 285 2.90 -7.45 34.69
CA SER A 285 2.41 -7.17 36.05
C SER A 285 1.13 -6.34 36.07
N GLU A 286 0.23 -6.64 37.00
CA GLU A 286 -1.07 -5.96 37.15
C GLU A 286 -1.04 -5.02 38.38
N PRO A 287 -0.68 -3.72 38.23
CA PRO A 287 -0.63 -2.80 39.36
C PRO A 287 -1.99 -2.67 40.06
N GLN A 288 -1.97 -2.63 41.40
CA GLN A 288 -3.20 -2.59 42.22
C GLN A 288 -3.44 -1.23 42.90
N ASN A 289 -2.43 -0.36 42.95
CA ASN A 289 -2.46 0.92 43.66
C ASN A 289 -1.48 1.92 43.04
N ILE A 290 -1.43 3.15 43.59
CA ILE A 290 -0.58 4.26 43.10
C ILE A 290 0.91 3.88 43.10
N LEU A 291 1.40 3.19 44.13
CA LEU A 291 2.82 2.81 44.20
C LEU A 291 3.16 1.79 43.12
N ASP A 292 2.33 0.77 42.90
CA ASP A 292 2.55 -0.23 41.86
C ASP A 292 2.45 0.39 40.46
N LEU A 293 1.43 1.21 40.22
CA LEU A 293 1.25 1.89 38.94
C LEU A 293 2.41 2.87 38.66
N SER A 294 2.89 3.60 39.67
CA SER A 294 4.05 4.49 39.52
C SER A 294 5.33 3.76 39.14
N ARG A 295 5.52 2.51 39.60
CA ARG A 295 6.67 1.67 39.20
C ARG A 295 6.52 1.19 37.75
N VAL A 296 5.31 0.83 37.32
CA VAL A 296 5.03 0.41 35.94
C VAL A 296 5.20 1.57 34.95
N LEU A 297 4.70 2.75 35.30
CA LEU A 297 4.82 3.96 34.47
C LEU A 297 6.16 4.68 34.63
N ASN A 298 6.99 4.31 35.61
CA ASN A 298 8.15 5.08 36.07
C ASN A 298 7.80 6.57 36.37
N ASN A 299 6.60 6.83 36.89
CA ASN A 299 6.07 8.18 37.08
C ASN A 299 4.99 8.22 38.18
N MET A 300 5.31 8.84 39.31
CA MET A 300 4.40 8.98 40.46
C MET A 300 3.26 9.98 40.20
N GLU A 301 3.55 11.09 39.53
CA GLU A 301 2.57 12.14 39.26
C GLU A 301 1.48 11.64 38.30
N LEU A 302 1.90 11.01 37.19
CA LEU A 302 0.97 10.43 36.22
C LEU A 302 0.13 9.30 36.85
N ALA A 303 0.73 8.41 37.64
CA ALA A 303 0.01 7.36 38.34
C ALA A 303 -1.03 7.93 39.34
N THR A 304 -0.67 9.00 40.06
CA THR A 304 -1.57 9.69 40.99
C THR A 304 -2.73 10.35 40.25
N ASN A 305 -2.45 11.05 39.14
CA ASN A 305 -3.48 11.71 38.33
C ASN A 305 -4.42 10.70 37.66
N LEU A 306 -3.90 9.57 37.17
CA LEU A 306 -4.72 8.49 36.61
C LEU A 306 -5.64 7.89 37.67
N LEU A 307 -5.14 7.57 38.88
CA LEU A 307 -5.99 6.95 39.90
C LEU A 307 -6.95 7.93 40.59
N LYS A 308 -6.64 9.22 40.60
CA LYS A 308 -7.62 10.27 40.94
C LYS A 308 -8.82 10.32 39.98
N LEU A 309 -8.63 9.93 38.72
CA LEU A 309 -9.67 9.92 37.68
C LEU A 309 -10.39 8.56 37.55
N TYR A 310 -9.64 7.46 37.59
CA TYR A 310 -10.14 6.10 37.29
C TYR A 310 -10.45 5.24 38.52
N GLY A 311 -9.96 5.62 39.71
CA GLY A 311 -10.11 4.88 40.98
C GLY A 311 -9.26 3.61 41.09
N SER A 312 -9.26 2.76 40.07
CA SER A 312 -8.43 1.54 39.96
C SER A 312 -7.65 1.51 38.64
N PRO A 313 -6.43 0.92 38.59
CA PRO A 313 -5.75 0.65 37.32
C PRO A 313 -6.55 -0.26 36.37
N ASP A 314 -7.46 -1.09 36.90
CA ASP A 314 -8.36 -1.94 36.11
C ASP A 314 -9.31 -1.14 35.21
N ASN A 315 -9.65 0.08 35.59
CA ASN A 315 -10.59 0.93 34.87
C ASN A 315 -9.93 1.82 33.80
N ILE A 316 -8.60 1.90 33.76
CA ILE A 316 -7.88 2.77 32.81
C ILE A 316 -8.14 2.26 31.39
N ASP A 317 -8.68 3.13 30.52
CA ASP A 317 -8.90 2.82 29.11
C ASP A 317 -7.58 2.40 28.44
N VAL A 318 -7.57 1.24 27.79
CA VAL A 318 -6.34 0.58 27.28
C VAL A 318 -5.52 1.46 26.33
N TRP A 319 -6.15 2.37 25.57
CA TRP A 319 -5.42 3.34 24.75
C TRP A 319 -4.55 4.28 25.60
N LEU A 320 -5.14 4.89 26.63
CA LEU A 320 -4.46 5.81 27.53
C LEU A 320 -3.39 5.08 28.37
N GLY A 321 -3.71 3.89 28.89
CA GLY A 321 -2.76 3.07 29.63
C GLY A 321 -1.53 2.70 28.79
N GLY A 322 -1.73 2.26 27.55
CA GLY A 322 -0.63 1.85 26.66
C GLY A 322 0.27 2.99 26.18
N ILE A 323 -0.27 4.20 25.93
CA ILE A 323 0.57 5.38 25.64
C ILE A 323 1.23 5.98 26.89
N SER A 324 0.79 5.61 28.09
CA SER A 324 1.36 6.10 29.35
C SER A 324 2.61 5.33 29.77
N GLU A 325 2.82 4.10 29.26
CA GLU A 325 4.00 3.29 29.56
C GLU A 325 5.28 3.90 28.95
N PRO A 326 6.42 3.84 29.66
CA PRO A 326 7.71 4.23 29.09
C PRO A 326 8.09 3.32 27.91
N PHE A 327 8.79 3.86 26.91
CA PHE A 327 9.16 3.09 25.72
C PHE A 327 10.07 1.89 26.03
N MET A 328 9.89 0.83 25.23
CA MET A 328 10.90 -0.22 25.06
C MET A 328 12.22 0.36 24.53
N GLU A 329 13.35 -0.28 24.82
CA GLU A 329 14.65 0.07 24.22
C GLU A 329 14.56 0.02 22.68
N ASP A 330 15.08 1.08 22.03
CA ASP A 330 14.97 1.36 20.59
C ASP A 330 13.54 1.41 20.00
N GLY A 331 12.50 1.31 20.82
CA GLY A 331 11.09 1.37 20.41
C GLY A 331 10.46 2.76 20.49
N ARG A 332 9.17 2.85 20.16
CA ARG A 332 8.31 4.04 20.27
C ARG A 332 6.97 3.75 20.97
N VAL A 333 6.85 2.58 21.60
CA VAL A 333 5.74 2.20 22.47
C VAL A 333 6.26 1.45 23.70
N GLY A 334 5.48 1.41 24.78
CA GLY A 334 5.80 0.63 25.97
C GLY A 334 5.46 -0.87 25.85
N PRO A 335 5.82 -1.68 26.87
CA PRO A 335 5.69 -3.14 26.88
C PRO A 335 4.32 -3.68 26.43
N LEU A 336 3.22 -3.06 26.87
CA LEU A 336 1.86 -3.50 26.54
C LEU A 336 1.57 -3.37 25.05
N PHE A 337 1.87 -2.22 24.46
CA PHE A 337 1.66 -2.01 23.02
C PHE A 337 2.68 -2.75 22.17
N ALA A 338 3.93 -2.92 22.63
CA ALA A 338 4.91 -3.78 21.96
C ALA A 338 4.42 -5.24 21.86
N CYS A 339 3.76 -5.74 22.91
CA CYS A 339 3.08 -7.04 22.90
C CYS A 339 1.90 -7.10 21.91
N LEU A 340 0.93 -6.18 22.03
CA LEU A 340 -0.29 -6.20 21.22
C LEU A 340 -0.01 -5.98 19.72
N ILE A 341 0.86 -5.04 19.39
CA ILE A 341 1.29 -4.77 18.01
C ILE A 341 2.11 -5.94 17.47
N GLY A 342 3.13 -6.40 18.22
CA GLY A 342 3.98 -7.50 17.79
C GLY A 342 3.19 -8.79 17.52
N GLN A 343 2.26 -9.15 18.40
CA GLN A 343 1.40 -10.34 18.22
C GLN A 343 0.49 -10.21 17.00
N GLN A 344 -0.10 -9.03 16.75
CA GLN A 344 -0.94 -8.84 15.57
C GLN A 344 -0.13 -8.95 14.27
N PHE A 345 1.02 -8.28 14.16
CA PHE A 345 1.86 -8.37 12.97
C PHE A 345 2.40 -9.80 12.77
N LYS A 346 2.72 -10.54 13.83
CA LYS A 346 3.04 -11.97 13.71
C LYS A 346 1.88 -12.75 13.07
N ASN A 347 0.65 -12.55 13.55
CA ASN A 347 -0.53 -13.24 13.02
C ASN A 347 -0.84 -12.87 11.57
N LEU A 348 -0.74 -11.57 11.23
CA LEU A 348 -0.95 -11.07 9.86
C LEU A 348 0.05 -11.66 8.86
N ARG A 349 1.27 -11.96 9.29
CA ARG A 349 2.30 -12.59 8.46
C ARG A 349 2.12 -14.10 8.34
N ASP A 350 2.01 -14.77 9.48
CA ASP A 350 2.03 -16.23 9.55
C ASP A 350 0.71 -16.84 9.05
N GLY A 351 -0.40 -16.09 9.16
CA GLY A 351 -1.73 -16.45 8.62
C GLY A 351 -2.04 -15.93 7.22
N ASP A 352 -1.11 -15.25 6.52
CA ASP A 352 -1.30 -14.82 5.13
C ASP A 352 -0.74 -15.84 4.14
N ARG A 353 -1.63 -16.48 3.37
CA ARG A 353 -1.26 -17.41 2.29
C ARG A 353 -0.54 -16.72 1.13
N PHE A 354 -0.74 -15.42 0.95
CA PHE A 354 -0.10 -14.59 -0.07
C PHE A 354 1.07 -13.74 0.47
N TRP A 355 1.57 -14.04 1.68
CA TRP A 355 2.79 -13.43 2.18
C TRP A 355 3.94 -13.57 1.17
N TRP A 356 4.67 -12.49 0.90
CA TRP A 356 5.63 -12.43 -0.21
C TRP A 356 6.77 -13.45 -0.17
N GLN A 357 7.10 -13.99 1.02
CA GLN A 357 8.10 -15.06 1.17
C GLN A 357 7.49 -16.47 1.13
N ASN A 358 6.16 -16.60 1.14
CA ASN A 358 5.51 -17.89 1.11
C ASN A 358 5.77 -18.59 -0.23
N LYS A 359 5.84 -19.92 -0.18
CA LYS A 359 6.14 -20.75 -1.35
C LYS A 359 5.09 -20.52 -2.43
N ASP A 360 5.54 -20.51 -3.68
CA ASP A 360 4.73 -20.35 -4.90
C ASP A 360 4.02 -18.96 -5.05
N VAL A 361 4.22 -18.01 -4.14
CA VAL A 361 3.74 -16.61 -4.31
C VAL A 361 4.62 -15.85 -5.30
N PHE A 362 5.94 -15.91 -5.10
CA PHE A 362 6.97 -15.38 -6.00
C PHE A 362 8.08 -16.43 -6.20
N THR A 363 8.75 -16.39 -7.36
CA THR A 363 9.94 -17.22 -7.59
C THR A 363 11.12 -16.75 -6.74
N ALA A 364 12.16 -17.58 -6.56
CA ALA A 364 13.35 -17.20 -5.80
C ALA A 364 14.01 -15.91 -6.35
N ASN A 365 14.12 -15.77 -7.67
CA ASN A 365 14.69 -14.60 -8.33
C ASN A 365 13.80 -13.35 -8.12
N GLN A 366 12.47 -13.51 -8.20
CA GLN A 366 11.52 -12.45 -7.87
C GLN A 366 11.65 -12.02 -6.39
N GLN A 367 11.76 -12.94 -5.45
CA GLN A 367 11.98 -12.61 -4.03
C GLN A 367 13.31 -11.86 -3.82
N GLN A 368 14.39 -12.27 -4.49
CA GLN A 368 15.68 -11.58 -4.45
C GLN A 368 15.60 -10.15 -5.01
N ALA A 369 14.84 -9.94 -6.09
CA ALA A 369 14.59 -8.60 -6.63
C ALA A 369 13.75 -7.75 -5.68
N LEU A 370 12.67 -8.30 -5.11
CA LEU A 370 11.78 -7.59 -4.17
C LEU A 370 12.53 -7.11 -2.92
N GLN A 371 13.50 -7.87 -2.40
CA GLN A 371 14.32 -7.47 -1.25
C GLN A 371 15.06 -6.13 -1.45
N GLN A 372 15.28 -5.72 -2.70
CA GLN A 372 15.94 -4.44 -3.04
C GLN A 372 15.01 -3.22 -2.89
N ILE A 373 13.70 -3.40 -2.65
CA ILE A 373 12.80 -2.27 -2.45
C ILE A 373 13.22 -1.46 -1.23
N SER A 374 13.15 -0.14 -1.35
CA SER A 374 13.30 0.81 -0.26
C SER A 374 12.26 1.93 -0.42
N PHE A 375 11.79 2.49 0.69
CA PHE A 375 10.91 3.66 0.62
C PHE A 375 11.58 4.87 -0.08
N PRO A 376 12.89 5.15 0.12
CA PRO A 376 13.64 6.10 -0.71
C PRO A 376 13.46 5.89 -2.21
N ARG A 377 13.54 4.64 -2.72
CA ARG A 377 13.32 4.35 -4.15
C ARG A 377 11.89 4.66 -4.60
N LEU A 378 10.88 4.37 -3.76
CA LEU A 378 9.49 4.72 -4.07
C LEU A 378 9.31 6.24 -4.25
N ILE A 379 9.96 7.05 -3.41
CA ILE A 379 9.99 8.52 -3.58
C ILE A 379 10.65 8.88 -4.91
N CYS A 380 11.86 8.40 -5.16
CA CYS A 380 12.65 8.73 -6.34
C CYS A 380 11.98 8.41 -7.69
N GLU A 381 11.20 7.33 -7.80
CA GLU A 381 10.54 6.97 -9.06
C GLU A 381 9.23 7.73 -9.31
N ASN A 382 8.65 8.38 -8.28
CA ASN A 382 7.28 8.88 -8.30
C ASN A 382 7.12 10.37 -7.88
N THR A 383 8.24 11.07 -7.69
CA THR A 383 8.33 12.50 -7.37
C THR A 383 9.36 13.19 -8.28
N LYS A 384 9.66 14.46 -8.04
CA LYS A 384 10.81 15.21 -8.58
C LYS A 384 11.87 15.48 -7.49
N ILE A 385 11.87 14.70 -6.41
CA ILE A 385 12.86 14.78 -5.34
C ILE A 385 14.12 14.02 -5.78
N GLU A 386 15.28 14.68 -5.76
CA GLU A 386 16.56 14.10 -6.19
C GLU A 386 17.43 13.58 -5.04
N ASP A 387 17.37 14.21 -3.87
CA ASP A 387 18.05 13.82 -2.64
C ASP A 387 17.01 13.34 -1.62
N VAL A 388 17.20 12.14 -1.06
CA VAL A 388 16.27 11.51 -0.09
C VAL A 388 17.03 10.95 1.11
N PRO A 389 16.43 10.85 2.32
CA PRO A 389 17.08 10.19 3.44
C PRO A 389 17.41 8.73 3.10
N GLN A 390 18.57 8.25 3.56
CA GLN A 390 18.98 6.85 3.39
C GLN A 390 18.03 5.88 4.13
N ASP A 391 17.54 6.30 5.29
CA ASP A 391 16.47 5.64 6.05
C ASP A 391 15.39 6.68 6.36
N VAL A 392 14.21 6.55 5.73
CA VAL A 392 13.10 7.51 5.88
C VAL A 392 12.44 7.46 7.26
N PHE A 393 12.67 6.41 8.06
CA PHE A 393 12.10 6.27 9.40
C PHE A 393 13.06 6.77 10.49
N ARG A 394 14.29 7.16 10.14
CA ARG A 394 15.29 7.74 11.05
C ARG A 394 15.72 9.13 10.59
N TYR A 395 15.17 10.15 11.25
CA TYR A 395 15.52 11.54 10.99
C TYR A 395 17.05 11.78 11.05
N ARG A 396 17.55 12.46 10.02
CA ARG A 396 18.89 13.05 9.94
C ARG A 396 18.78 14.48 9.37
N PRO A 397 19.63 15.43 9.82
CA PRO A 397 19.60 16.80 9.31
C PRO A 397 20.22 16.87 7.92
N PHE A 398 19.50 17.44 6.94
CA PHE A 398 20.05 17.60 5.59
C PHE A 398 21.34 18.47 5.61
N PRO A 399 22.42 18.09 4.89
CA PRO A 399 22.55 16.95 3.97
C PRO A 399 23.07 15.64 4.60
N GLU A 400 23.31 15.58 5.92
CA GLU A 400 23.78 14.36 6.58
C GLU A 400 22.74 13.24 6.47
N GLY A 401 23.16 12.04 6.07
CA GLY A 401 22.27 10.88 5.93
C GLY A 401 21.33 10.93 4.72
N TYR A 402 21.56 11.85 3.76
CA TYR A 402 20.86 11.89 2.48
C TYR A 402 21.69 11.25 1.37
N VAL A 403 20.99 10.68 0.39
CA VAL A 403 21.55 10.03 -0.78
C VAL A 403 20.78 10.46 -2.03
N LYS A 404 21.52 10.61 -3.15
CA LYS A 404 20.91 10.92 -4.45
C LYS A 404 20.20 9.71 -5.05
N CYS A 405 19.04 9.96 -5.64
CA CYS A 405 18.17 8.96 -6.27
C CYS A 405 18.82 8.11 -7.39
N ASN A 406 19.90 8.60 -8.00
CA ASN A 406 20.68 7.85 -8.98
C ASN A 406 21.52 6.71 -8.34
N HIS A 407 21.89 6.81 -7.07
CA HIS A 407 22.65 5.76 -6.34
C HIS A 407 21.79 4.61 -5.79
N ILE A 408 20.45 4.69 -5.93
CA ILE A 408 19.39 3.84 -5.34
C ILE A 408 19.78 2.55 -4.56
N PRO A 409 19.63 1.33 -5.14
CA PRO A 409 19.36 0.94 -6.55
C PRO A 409 17.87 0.88 -6.93
N ARG A 410 17.48 0.34 -8.12
CA ARG A 410 16.07 0.08 -8.55
C ARG A 410 15.72 -1.39 -8.34
N VAL A 411 14.44 -1.72 -8.07
CA VAL A 411 13.95 -3.12 -8.16
C VAL A 411 13.96 -3.58 -9.61
N ASP A 412 14.71 -4.64 -9.90
CA ASP A 412 14.75 -5.25 -11.23
C ASP A 412 13.52 -6.12 -11.50
N LEU A 413 12.82 -5.84 -12.60
CA LEU A 413 11.64 -6.58 -13.03
C LEU A 413 11.96 -7.68 -14.03
N SER A 414 13.23 -7.90 -14.41
CA SER A 414 13.65 -8.95 -15.36
C SER A 414 13.06 -10.33 -15.06
N SER A 415 12.93 -10.67 -13.77
CA SER A 415 12.37 -11.93 -13.27
C SER A 415 10.85 -12.08 -13.39
N TRP A 416 10.15 -11.09 -13.95
CA TRP A 416 8.75 -11.19 -14.40
C TRP A 416 8.61 -11.43 -15.89
N LYS A 417 9.72 -11.48 -16.65
CA LYS A 417 9.66 -11.73 -18.10
C LYS A 417 9.26 -13.17 -18.40
N GLU A 418 8.18 -13.33 -19.13
CA GLU A 418 7.79 -14.60 -19.73
C GLU A 418 8.47 -14.77 -21.10
N SER A 419 9.00 -15.97 -21.37
CA SER A 419 9.56 -16.29 -22.68
C SER A 419 8.53 -16.99 -23.55
N THR A 420 8.24 -16.43 -24.73
CA THR A 420 7.23 -16.95 -25.66
C THR A 420 7.69 -18.14 -26.49
N ASN A 421 8.98 -18.51 -26.41
CA ASN A 421 9.62 -19.53 -27.23
C ASN A 421 10.19 -20.72 -26.43
N VAL A 422 10.20 -20.66 -25.09
CA VAL A 422 10.89 -21.66 -24.22
C VAL A 422 9.93 -22.74 -23.74
N ILE A 423 9.13 -23.26 -24.67
CA ILE A 423 8.26 -24.41 -24.46
C ILE A 423 8.64 -25.46 -25.51
N PRO A 424 8.85 -26.75 -25.17
CA PRO A 424 9.25 -27.79 -26.13
C PRO A 424 8.33 -27.90 -27.36
N CYS A 425 7.08 -27.45 -27.22
CA CYS A 425 6.08 -27.35 -28.27
C CYS A 425 6.25 -26.17 -29.25
N GLY A 426 7.39 -25.49 -29.24
CA GLY A 426 7.71 -24.33 -30.08
C GLY A 426 7.03 -23.03 -29.62
N SER A 427 6.96 -22.06 -30.53
CA SER A 427 6.32 -20.77 -30.27
C SER A 427 4.87 -20.92 -29.84
N ILE A 428 4.47 -20.16 -28.81
CA ILE A 428 3.08 -20.11 -28.36
C ILE A 428 2.19 -19.59 -29.49
N PRO A 429 1.10 -20.28 -29.85
CA PRO A 429 0.20 -19.81 -30.90
C PRO A 429 -0.40 -18.44 -30.55
N ILE A 430 -0.18 -17.44 -31.39
CA ILE A 430 -0.81 -16.12 -31.24
C ILE A 430 -2.24 -16.21 -31.75
N VAL A 431 -3.21 -15.93 -30.87
CA VAL A 431 -4.64 -15.90 -31.22
C VAL A 431 -5.03 -14.45 -31.49
N ALA A 432 -5.63 -14.20 -32.66
CA ALA A 432 -6.16 -12.88 -33.00
C ALA A 432 -7.22 -12.46 -31.98
N ASP A 433 -7.20 -11.17 -31.62
CA ASP A 433 -8.08 -10.57 -30.61
C ASP A 433 -8.04 -11.28 -29.24
N ALA A 434 -6.86 -11.78 -28.85
CA ALA A 434 -6.60 -12.40 -27.56
C ALA A 434 -5.27 -11.99 -26.92
N HIS A 435 -5.24 -12.07 -25.61
CA HIS A 435 -4.06 -12.09 -24.76
C HIS A 435 -3.80 -13.50 -24.24
N PHE A 436 -2.59 -13.75 -23.75
CA PHE A 436 -2.29 -14.98 -23.00
C PHE A 436 -1.37 -14.74 -21.80
N SER A 437 -1.34 -15.71 -20.89
CA SER A 437 -0.37 -15.81 -19.80
C SER A 437 0.18 -17.24 -19.69
N LEU A 438 1.39 -17.37 -19.15
CA LEU A 438 2.06 -18.66 -18.96
C LEU A 438 1.96 -19.17 -17.52
N CYS A 439 1.75 -20.46 -17.36
CA CYS A 439 1.85 -21.15 -16.09
C CYS A 439 2.52 -22.51 -16.28
N LYS A 440 3.85 -22.56 -16.11
CA LYS A 440 4.68 -23.75 -16.41
C LYS A 440 4.46 -24.19 -17.87
N SER A 441 3.90 -25.38 -18.12
CA SER A 441 3.58 -25.88 -19.47
C SER A 441 2.17 -25.55 -19.96
N LEU A 442 1.42 -24.70 -19.24
CA LEU A 442 0.08 -24.24 -19.62
C LEU A 442 0.14 -22.83 -20.21
N VAL A 443 -0.56 -22.61 -21.31
CA VAL A 443 -0.90 -21.29 -21.85
C VAL A 443 -2.38 -21.07 -21.59
N ARG A 444 -2.74 -19.95 -20.95
CA ARG A 444 -4.14 -19.53 -20.80
C ARG A 444 -4.42 -18.33 -21.68
N TYR A 445 -5.44 -18.43 -22.54
CA TYR A 445 -5.90 -17.36 -23.41
C TYR A 445 -7.11 -16.64 -22.82
N THR A 446 -7.16 -15.33 -23.04
CA THR A 446 -8.30 -14.47 -22.70
C THR A 446 -8.57 -13.57 -23.89
N CYS A 447 -9.80 -13.56 -24.41
CA CYS A 447 -10.16 -12.68 -25.52
C CYS A 447 -10.21 -11.21 -25.10
N ASN A 448 -9.95 -10.33 -26.06
CA ASN A 448 -10.09 -8.89 -25.92
C ASN A 448 -11.55 -8.52 -25.61
N SER A 449 -11.76 -7.37 -24.97
CA SER A 449 -13.11 -6.87 -24.69
C SER A 449 -13.94 -6.77 -25.98
N GLY A 450 -15.18 -7.26 -25.95
CA GLY A 450 -16.05 -7.37 -27.13
C GLY A 450 -15.98 -8.72 -27.86
N PHE A 451 -15.05 -9.61 -27.52
CA PHE A 451 -14.90 -10.92 -28.14
C PHE A 451 -15.22 -12.07 -27.16
N LYS A 452 -15.83 -13.14 -27.69
CA LYS A 452 -16.12 -14.38 -26.96
C LYS A 452 -15.10 -15.47 -27.32
N LEU A 453 -14.60 -16.17 -26.30
CA LEU A 453 -13.69 -17.30 -26.48
C LEU A 453 -14.44 -18.54 -26.96
N MET A 454 -13.96 -19.12 -28.05
CA MET A 454 -14.48 -20.33 -28.68
C MET A 454 -13.39 -21.41 -28.66
N GLY A 455 -13.62 -22.48 -27.88
CA GLY A 455 -12.65 -23.54 -27.62
C GLY A 455 -12.36 -23.66 -26.11
N LYS A 456 -11.25 -24.33 -25.77
CA LYS A 456 -10.72 -24.33 -24.40
C LYS A 456 -9.93 -23.04 -24.18
N ASP A 457 -10.10 -22.43 -23.01
CA ASP A 457 -9.30 -21.25 -22.60
C ASP A 457 -7.83 -21.57 -22.33
N THR A 458 -7.48 -22.86 -22.28
CA THR A 458 -6.17 -23.36 -21.91
C THR A 458 -5.68 -24.44 -22.88
N ILE A 459 -4.42 -24.33 -23.28
CA ILE A 459 -3.67 -25.41 -23.94
C ILE A 459 -2.47 -25.80 -23.07
N LYS A 460 -2.06 -27.06 -23.13
CA LYS A 460 -0.93 -27.60 -22.37
C LYS A 460 0.09 -28.18 -23.35
N CYS A 461 1.35 -27.81 -23.19
CA CYS A 461 2.44 -28.52 -23.84
C CYS A 461 2.67 -29.87 -23.11
N LEU A 462 2.65 -30.95 -23.90
CA LEU A 462 2.87 -32.31 -23.43
C LEU A 462 4.36 -32.69 -23.56
N ASN A 463 4.78 -33.72 -22.82
CA ASN A 463 6.16 -34.17 -22.78
C ASN A 463 6.69 -34.67 -24.14
N ASN A 464 5.81 -34.95 -25.12
CA ASN A 464 6.18 -35.31 -26.49
C ASN A 464 6.45 -34.09 -27.40
N GLY A 465 6.55 -32.88 -26.86
CA GLY A 465 6.76 -31.66 -27.64
C GLY A 465 5.54 -31.22 -28.47
N GLN A 466 4.32 -31.66 -28.12
CA GLN A 466 3.09 -31.26 -28.82
C GLN A 466 2.06 -30.61 -27.89
N TRP A 467 1.32 -29.65 -28.43
CA TRP A 467 0.17 -29.05 -27.76
C TRP A 467 -0.98 -30.05 -27.66
N ASN A 468 -1.58 -30.20 -26.48
CA ASN A 468 -2.69 -31.13 -26.22
C ASN A 468 -3.99 -30.82 -26.98
N SER A 469 -4.11 -29.62 -27.56
CA SER A 469 -5.25 -29.16 -28.35
C SER A 469 -4.87 -27.92 -29.15
N ALA A 470 -5.61 -27.65 -30.23
CA ALA A 470 -5.50 -26.39 -30.97
C ALA A 470 -5.84 -25.18 -30.08
N PRO A 471 -5.22 -24.01 -30.31
CA PRO A 471 -5.54 -22.79 -29.58
C PRO A 471 -7.00 -22.35 -29.82
N PRO A 472 -7.62 -21.64 -28.88
CA PRO A 472 -8.97 -21.12 -29.04
C PRO A 472 -9.02 -20.03 -30.13
N ARG A 473 -10.24 -19.61 -30.47
CA ARG A 473 -10.50 -18.44 -31.32
C ARG A 473 -11.33 -17.42 -30.57
N CYS A 474 -11.07 -16.14 -30.80
CA CYS A 474 -11.89 -15.05 -30.30
C CYS A 474 -12.86 -14.59 -31.39
N THR A 475 -14.16 -14.62 -31.11
CA THR A 475 -15.21 -14.22 -32.05
C THR A 475 -15.94 -12.99 -31.52
N ASP A 476 -15.96 -11.94 -32.33
CA ASP A 476 -16.65 -10.68 -32.08
C ASP A 476 -18.14 -10.91 -31.72
N ILE A 477 -18.54 -10.43 -30.53
CA ILE A 477 -19.89 -10.58 -29.99
C ILE A 477 -20.89 -9.71 -30.75
N SER A 478 -20.46 -8.58 -31.33
CA SER A 478 -21.32 -7.67 -32.08
C SER A 478 -21.88 -8.31 -33.36
N ARG A 479 -21.17 -9.28 -33.96
CA ARG A 479 -21.62 -10.01 -35.16
C ARG A 479 -22.86 -10.89 -34.94
N ASN A 480 -23.23 -11.15 -33.68
CA ASN A 480 -24.48 -11.85 -33.34
C ASN A 480 -25.68 -10.90 -33.16
N LEU A 481 -25.50 -9.58 -33.22
CA LEU A 481 -26.60 -8.60 -33.28
C LEU A 481 -27.08 -8.35 -34.73
N LYS A 482 -27.29 -9.43 -35.51
CA LYS A 482 -28.04 -9.36 -36.77
C LYS A 482 -29.53 -9.25 -36.49
N GLY A 483 -29.98 -8.06 -36.10
CA GLY A 483 -31.38 -7.82 -35.73
C GLY A 483 -31.87 -6.37 -35.74
N ILE A 484 -31.02 -5.37 -36.01
CA ILE A 484 -31.45 -3.98 -36.23
C ILE A 484 -30.68 -3.41 -37.42
N THR A 485 -31.33 -3.35 -38.58
CA THR A 485 -30.83 -2.67 -39.77
C THR A 485 -31.30 -1.23 -39.78
N ASP A 486 -30.39 -0.29 -39.52
CA ASP A 486 -30.24 0.94 -40.30
C ASP A 486 -29.12 1.81 -39.72
N PHE A 487 -27.98 1.88 -40.42
CA PHE A 487 -27.16 3.09 -40.56
C PHE A 487 -26.28 2.99 -41.80
N LYS A 488 -26.10 4.12 -42.49
CA LYS A 488 -25.57 4.19 -43.87
C LYS A 488 -24.07 3.90 -43.98
N GLU A 489 -23.69 3.49 -45.19
CA GLU A 489 -22.34 3.07 -45.57
C GLU A 489 -21.24 4.10 -45.27
N GLY A 490 -20.14 3.62 -44.70
CA GLY A 490 -18.82 4.24 -44.79
C GLY A 490 -17.79 3.16 -45.10
N LYS A 491 -17.20 3.19 -46.30
CA LYS A 491 -16.25 2.15 -46.74
C LYS A 491 -14.88 2.33 -46.09
N THR A 492 -14.35 1.25 -45.50
CA THR A 492 -12.91 1.07 -45.24
C THR A 492 -12.50 -0.34 -45.65
N GLU A 493 -11.46 -0.45 -46.48
CA GLU A 493 -10.97 -1.73 -47.00
C GLU A 493 -10.04 -2.43 -45.98
N PRO A 494 -10.06 -3.78 -45.92
CA PRO A 494 -9.12 -4.53 -45.08
C PRO A 494 -7.74 -4.64 -45.77
N ARG A 495 -6.69 -4.22 -45.08
CA ARG A 495 -5.30 -4.55 -45.48
C ARG A 495 -4.99 -6.00 -45.12
N SER A 496 -4.67 -6.82 -46.13
CA SER A 496 -3.95 -8.07 -45.93
C SER A 496 -2.48 -7.79 -45.60
N VAL A 497 -1.93 -8.54 -44.64
CA VAL A 497 -0.48 -8.62 -44.42
C VAL A 497 -0.10 -10.10 -44.53
N GLU A 498 0.58 -10.44 -45.62
CA GLU A 498 1.20 -11.76 -45.78
C GLU A 498 2.47 -11.83 -44.92
N SER A 499 2.57 -12.85 -44.07
CA SER A 499 3.82 -13.19 -43.40
C SER A 499 4.69 -14.03 -44.34
N LYS A 500 5.77 -13.45 -44.88
CA LYS A 500 6.84 -14.24 -45.49
C LYS A 500 7.51 -15.09 -44.41
N GLY A 501 7.59 -16.40 -44.64
CA GLY A 501 8.38 -17.29 -43.80
C GLY A 501 9.86 -17.18 -44.17
N GLU A 502 10.72 -17.00 -43.16
CA GLU A 502 12.15 -17.23 -43.28
C GLU A 502 12.52 -18.44 -42.41
N THR A 503 12.87 -19.53 -43.07
CA THR A 503 13.48 -20.72 -42.45
C THR A 503 14.98 -20.52 -42.31
N ALA A 504 15.52 -20.71 -41.11
CA ALA A 504 16.94 -20.92 -40.89
C ALA A 504 17.13 -22.19 -40.06
N ASN A 505 17.93 -23.13 -40.56
CA ASN A 505 18.25 -24.38 -39.86
C ASN A 505 19.45 -24.19 -38.93
N ILE A 506 19.26 -24.62 -37.68
CA ILE A 506 20.11 -25.57 -36.92
C ILE A 506 21.64 -25.46 -37.08
N ASP A 507 22.31 -25.28 -35.94
CA ASP A 507 23.46 -26.12 -35.57
C ASP A 507 23.13 -26.85 -34.24
N PHE A 508 23.53 -28.11 -34.13
CA PHE A 508 23.33 -28.97 -32.95
C PHE A 508 24.53 -28.89 -32.00
N LEU A 509 24.28 -29.04 -30.69
CA LEU A 509 25.13 -29.86 -29.84
C LEU A 509 24.25 -30.75 -28.93
N GLU A 510 24.55 -32.04 -28.95
CA GLU A 510 23.89 -33.05 -28.14
C GLU A 510 24.55 -33.16 -26.75
N ASP A 511 23.76 -33.04 -25.70
CA ASP A 511 23.92 -33.82 -24.47
C ASP A 511 22.51 -34.15 -23.98
N GLY A 512 22.12 -35.41 -24.15
CA GLY A 512 20.89 -35.95 -23.62
C GLY A 512 21.16 -36.67 -22.32
N SER A 513 20.81 -36.05 -21.19
CA SER A 513 20.85 -36.69 -19.87
C SER A 513 19.67 -36.28 -18.99
N GLU A 514 18.50 -36.88 -19.25
CA GLU A 514 17.54 -37.14 -18.15
C GLU A 514 18.15 -38.25 -17.27
N VAL A 515 18.30 -37.99 -15.97
CA VAL A 515 18.46 -39.06 -14.98
C VAL A 515 17.61 -38.75 -13.75
N ASP A 516 16.74 -39.70 -13.40
CA ASP A 516 15.87 -39.66 -12.23
C ASP A 516 16.63 -39.80 -10.89
N ALA A 517 16.22 -38.97 -9.92
CA ALA A 517 15.99 -39.30 -8.52
C ALA A 517 17.10 -39.88 -7.58
N TRP A 518 16.78 -39.80 -6.28
CA TRP A 518 17.41 -40.42 -5.09
C TRP A 518 18.58 -39.70 -4.38
N ALA A 519 18.20 -39.02 -3.28
CA ALA A 519 18.67 -39.17 -1.90
C ALA A 519 20.17 -39.35 -1.53
N THR A 520 20.51 -38.74 -0.38
CA THR A 520 21.76 -38.84 0.43
C THR A 520 23.05 -38.31 -0.23
N THR A 521 23.91 -37.57 0.48
CA THR A 521 24.00 -37.19 1.91
C THR A 521 24.06 -35.69 2.12
#